data_AF-A0A0E3R113-F1
#
_entry.id   AF-A0A0E3R113-F1
#
_cell.length_a   1.000
_cell.length_b   1.000
_cell.length_c   1.000
_cell.angle_alpha   90.00
_cell.angle_beta   90.00
_cell.angle_gamma   90.00
#
_symmetry.space_group_name_H-M   'P 1'
#
loop_
_entity.id
_entity.type
_entity.pdbx_description
1 polymer ?
#
loop_
_entity_poly.entity_id
_entity_poly.type
_entity_poly.pdbx_seq_one_letter_code
_entity_poly.pdbx_strand_id
1 'polypeptide(L)'
;MVTEISLNTICGHKTKIIATKEGKSTHIHIKSTCKKLRKWGTHFDMELKDLMGGPENILSQKSAEAPLTPTCLVPAAVMNACWLENGMISKNLARDMGKMEIIFDKLE
;
A
#
# COMPACT_ATOMS: atom_id res chain seq x y z
N MET A 1 4.72 16.40 -0.70
CA MET A 1 3.35 16.12 -1.22
C MET A 1 2.87 14.84 -0.54
N VAL A 2 1.55 14.68 -0.36
CA VAL A 2 0.96 13.56 0.39
C VAL A 2 0.00 12.80 -0.52
N THR A 3 0.17 11.48 -0.62
CA THR A 3 -0.79 10.57 -1.25
C THR A 3 -1.57 9.84 -0.16
N GLU A 4 -2.89 9.83 -0.27
CA GLU A 4 -3.78 9.05 0.60
C GLU A 4 -4.56 8.02 -0.21
N ILE A 5 -4.50 6.76 0.20
CA ILE A 5 -5.26 5.66 -0.40
C ILE A 5 -6.12 5.01 0.68
N SER A 6 -7.43 4.91 0.42
CA SER A 6 -8.36 4.20 1.30
C SER A 6 -8.69 2.84 0.71
N LEU A 7 -8.69 1.81 1.56
CA LEU A 7 -9.07 0.45 1.17
C LEU A 7 -10.37 0.06 1.84
N ASN A 8 -11.31 -0.42 1.02
CA ASN A 8 -12.52 -1.08 1.43
C ASN A 8 -12.53 -2.48 0.81
N THR A 9 -12.19 -3.51 1.59
CA THR A 9 -12.00 -4.88 1.09
C THR A 9 -12.87 -5.87 1.86
N ILE A 10 -12.99 -7.09 1.33
CA ILE A 10 -13.85 -8.14 1.87
C ILE A 10 -13.53 -8.55 3.33
N CYS A 11 -12.34 -8.21 3.85
CA CYS A 11 -12.02 -8.46 5.26
C CYS A 11 -12.72 -7.51 6.24
N GLY A 12 -13.43 -6.49 5.75
CA GLY A 12 -14.24 -5.57 6.55
C GLY A 12 -13.46 -4.54 7.38
N HIS A 13 -12.13 -4.56 7.34
CA HIS A 13 -11.31 -3.59 8.07
C HIS A 13 -11.06 -2.32 7.25
N LYS A 14 -11.44 -1.17 7.83
CA LYS A 14 -11.14 0.14 7.24
C LYS A 14 -9.65 0.41 7.37
N THR A 15 -9.00 0.67 6.23
CA THR A 15 -7.57 0.97 6.18
C THR A 15 -7.32 2.20 5.32
N LYS A 16 -6.48 3.11 5.79
CA LYS A 16 -5.98 4.27 5.05
C LYS A 16 -4.45 4.23 5.06
N ILE A 17 -3.86 4.40 3.89
CA ILE A 17 -2.42 4.47 3.67
C ILE A 17 -2.11 5.93 3.33
N ILE A 18 -1.10 6.48 4.00
CA ILE A 18 -0.63 7.84 3.81
C ILE A 18 0.86 7.73 3.44
N ALA A 19 1.23 8.26 2.29
CA ALA A 19 2.61 8.29 1.81
C ALA A 19 3.07 9.73 1.63
N THR A 20 4.22 10.06 2.21
CA THR A 20 4.85 11.37 2.08
C THR A 20 6.28 11.20 1.61
N LYS A 21 6.61 11.75 0.45
CA LYS A 21 7.98 11.73 -0.07
C LYS A 21 8.81 12.88 0.49
N GLU A 22 10.00 12.53 0.98
CA GLU A 22 11.04 13.45 1.44
C GLU A 22 12.40 13.04 0.84
N GLY A 23 12.88 13.84 -0.12
CA GLY A 23 14.09 13.51 -0.86
C GLY A 23 13.98 12.18 -1.62
N LYS A 24 14.81 11.20 -1.22
CA LYS A 24 14.85 9.85 -1.80
C LYS A 24 13.99 8.83 -1.05
N SER A 25 13.49 9.21 0.13
CA SER A 25 12.69 8.35 0.99
C SER A 25 11.21 8.66 0.86
N THR A 26 10.36 7.64 1.06
CA THR A 26 8.91 7.80 1.15
C THR A 26 8.43 7.23 2.47
N HIS A 27 7.95 8.10 3.35
CA HIS A 27 7.43 7.75 4.67
C HIS A 27 6.02 7.18 4.53
N ILE A 28 5.80 5.97 5.04
CA ILE A 28 4.52 5.28 5.03
C ILE A 28 3.90 5.29 6.42
N HIS A 29 2.63 5.71 6.49
CA HIS A 29 1.78 5.58 7.68
C HIS A 29 0.46 4.89 7.29
N ILE A 30 0.18 3.76 7.94
CA ILE A 30 -1.02 2.96 7.77
C ILE A 30 -1.93 3.10 8.99
N LYS A 31 -3.11 3.69 8.79
CA LYS A 31 -4.19 3.74 9.78
C LYS A 31 -5.16 2.60 9.50
N SER A 32 -5.30 1.64 10.41
CA SER A 32 -6.21 0.51 10.21
C SER A 32 -6.82 -0.03 11.49
N THR A 33 -8.02 -0.58 11.38
CA THR A 33 -8.64 -1.39 12.43
C THR A 33 -8.12 -2.83 12.48
N CYS A 34 -7.33 -3.27 11.49
CA CYS A 34 -6.82 -4.64 11.42
C CYS A 34 -5.64 -4.87 12.37
N LYS A 35 -5.80 -5.76 13.35
CA LYS A 35 -4.73 -6.12 14.31
C LYS A 35 -3.51 -6.80 13.65
N LYS A 36 -3.69 -7.47 12.51
CA LYS A 36 -2.57 -8.09 11.77
C LYS A 36 -1.60 -7.04 11.20
N LEU A 37 -2.14 -5.92 10.70
CA LEU A 37 -1.32 -4.82 10.17
C LEU A 37 -0.48 -4.15 11.26
N ARG A 38 -0.98 -4.10 12.50
CA ARG A 38 -0.17 -3.60 13.63
C ARG A 38 1.10 -4.42 13.85
N LYS A 39 1.04 -5.74 13.66
CA LYS A 39 2.20 -6.63 13.75
C LYS A 39 3.11 -6.52 12.53
N TRP A 40 2.53 -6.46 11.33
CA TRP A 40 3.27 -6.27 10.07
C TRP A 40 4.06 -4.95 10.02
N GLY A 41 3.51 -3.92 10.66
CA GLY A 41 4.13 -2.60 10.77
C GLY A 41 3.26 -1.55 10.08
N THR A 42 3.06 -0.43 10.77
CA THR A 42 2.19 0.66 10.30
C THR A 42 2.95 1.93 9.99
N HIS A 43 4.24 1.97 10.33
CA HIS A 43 5.14 3.10 10.14
C HIS A 43 6.47 2.55 9.67
N PHE A 44 6.93 2.97 8.50
CA PHE A 44 8.22 2.60 7.92
C PHE A 44 8.52 3.47 6.70
N ASP A 45 9.77 3.43 6.28
CA ASP A 45 10.26 4.19 5.13
C ASP A 45 10.51 3.25 3.96
N MET A 46 10.24 3.75 2.74
CA MET A 46 10.59 3.06 1.50
C MET A 46 11.60 3.88 0.73
N GLU A 47 12.70 3.25 0.35
CA GLU A 47 13.73 3.85 -0.49
C GLU A 47 13.51 3.49 -1.96
N LEU A 48 14.20 4.18 -2.88
CA LEU A 48 14.10 3.92 -4.31
C LEU A 48 14.36 2.45 -4.69
N LYS A 49 15.22 1.74 -3.95
CA LYS A 49 15.50 0.31 -4.18
C LYS A 49 14.28 -0.58 -3.92
N ASP A 50 13.42 -0.20 -2.96
CA ASP A 50 12.25 -0.99 -2.56
C ASP A 50 11.14 -0.91 -3.61
N LEU A 51 11.18 0.13 -4.45
CA LEU A 51 10.18 0.42 -5.45
C LEU A 51 10.16 -0.56 -6.62
N MET A 52 11.25 -1.30 -6.83
CA MET A 52 11.42 -2.26 -7.93
C MET A 52 10.85 -3.65 -7.62
N GLY A 53 10.33 -3.87 -6.42
CA GLY A 53 9.82 -5.18 -5.99
C GLY A 53 10.91 -6.19 -5.64
N GLY A 54 10.62 -7.48 -5.78
CA GLY A 54 11.56 -8.57 -5.47
C GLY A 54 11.62 -9.01 -4.00
N PRO A 55 12.34 -10.09 -3.67
CA PRO A 55 12.36 -10.64 -2.31
C PRO A 55 13.06 -9.74 -1.29
N GLU A 56 13.98 -8.89 -1.75
CA GLU A 56 14.78 -8.02 -0.89
C GLU A 56 14.11 -6.69 -0.51
N ASN A 57 12.93 -6.38 -1.09
CA ASN A 57 12.24 -5.15 -0.74
C ASN A 57 11.62 -5.25 0.67
N ILE A 58 11.47 -4.09 1.32
CA ILE A 58 10.94 -4.00 2.68
C ILE A 58 9.57 -4.67 2.87
N LEU A 59 8.67 -4.62 1.88
CA LEU A 59 7.34 -5.25 1.99
C LEU A 59 7.44 -6.78 1.99
N SER A 60 8.36 -7.34 1.21
CA SER A 60 8.66 -8.77 1.18
C SER A 60 9.22 -9.24 2.52
N GLN A 61 10.20 -8.51 3.07
CA GLN A 61 10.79 -8.80 4.39
C GLN A 61 9.73 -8.74 5.51
N LYS A 62 8.91 -7.69 5.53
CA LYS A 62 7.79 -7.57 6.48
C LYS A 62 6.79 -8.71 6.39
N SER A 63 6.51 -9.18 5.18
CA SER A 63 5.60 -10.28 4.95
C SER A 63 6.19 -11.63 5.37
N ALA A 64 7.52 -11.79 5.32
CA ALA A 64 8.21 -12.95 5.87
C ALA A 64 8.19 -12.97 7.41
N GLU A 65 8.39 -11.82 8.06
CA GLU A 65 8.40 -11.70 9.52
C GLU A 65 7.00 -11.78 10.14
N ALA A 66 6.02 -11.14 9.52
CA ALA A 66 4.65 -11.03 10.04
C ALA A 66 3.61 -11.21 8.92
N PRO A 67 3.37 -12.44 8.46
CA PRO A 67 2.55 -12.69 7.29
C PRO A 67 1.14 -12.11 7.38
N LEU A 68 0.73 -11.45 6.30
CA LEU A 68 -0.66 -11.06 6.07
C LEU A 68 -1.39 -12.16 5.29
N THR A 69 -2.72 -12.08 5.25
CA THR A 69 -3.49 -12.93 4.33
C THR A 69 -3.04 -12.61 2.89
N PRO A 70 -2.83 -13.61 2.02
CA PRO A 70 -2.33 -13.38 0.65
C PRO A 70 -3.17 -12.39 -0.19
N THR A 71 -4.47 -12.32 0.08
CA THR A 71 -5.41 -11.42 -0.61
C THR A 71 -5.50 -10.02 0.03
N CYS A 72 -4.69 -9.72 1.05
CA CYS A 72 -4.67 -8.40 1.66
C CYS A 72 -4.12 -7.38 0.65
N LEU A 73 -4.90 -6.37 0.30
CA LEU A 73 -4.50 -5.34 -0.67
C LEU A 73 -3.57 -4.27 -0.08
N VAL A 74 -3.27 -4.33 1.22
CA VAL A 74 -2.44 -3.30 1.87
C VAL A 74 -1.03 -3.21 1.29
N PRO A 75 -0.27 -4.30 1.10
CA PRO A 75 1.05 -4.21 0.48
C PRO A 75 1.01 -3.60 -0.93
N ALA A 76 0.04 -4.03 -1.75
CA ALA A 76 -0.14 -3.47 -3.09
C ALA A 76 -0.49 -1.98 -3.06
N ALA A 77 -1.34 -1.55 -2.13
CA ALA A 77 -1.72 -0.15 -1.99
C ALA A 77 -0.58 0.71 -1.39
N VAL A 78 0.30 0.16 -0.56
CA VAL A 78 1.55 0.84 -0.16
C VAL A 78 2.43 1.08 -1.38
N MET A 79 2.63 0.07 -2.22
CA MET A 79 3.40 0.22 -3.46
C MET A 79 2.79 1.28 -4.38
N ASN A 80 1.47 1.26 -4.57
CA ASN A 80 0.78 2.28 -5.36
C ASN A 80 0.99 3.70 -4.80
N ALA A 81 0.90 3.87 -3.48
CA ALA A 81 1.13 5.18 -2.85
C ALA A 81 2.56 5.67 -3.08
N CYS A 82 3.56 4.79 -2.91
CA CYS A 82 4.95 5.12 -3.18
C CYS A 82 5.20 5.39 -4.67
N TRP A 83 4.58 4.62 -5.56
CA TRP A 83 4.73 4.81 -7.00
C TRP A 83 4.11 6.11 -7.48
N LEU A 84 2.98 6.53 -6.91
CA LEU A 84 2.41 7.85 -7.12
C LEU A 84 3.35 8.95 -6.65
N GLU A 85 3.87 8.86 -5.42
CA GLU A 85 4.80 9.88 -4.89
C GLU A 85 6.14 9.94 -5.63
N ASN A 86 6.56 8.84 -6.26
CA ASN A 86 7.80 8.78 -7.03
C ASN A 86 7.61 8.96 -8.54
N GLY A 87 6.39 9.25 -9.00
CA GLY A 87 6.11 9.56 -10.40
C GLY A 87 6.13 8.35 -11.35
N MET A 88 6.09 7.13 -10.82
CA MET A 88 5.97 5.91 -11.63
C MET A 88 4.51 5.61 -12.01
N ILE A 89 3.56 6.14 -11.24
CA ILE A 89 2.14 6.22 -11.64
C ILE A 89 1.80 7.70 -11.84
N SER A 90 1.14 8.02 -12.95
CA SER A 90 0.62 9.36 -13.20
C SER A 90 -0.46 9.73 -12.18
N LYS A 91 -0.22 10.79 -11.39
CA LYS A 91 -1.21 11.30 -10.42
C LYS A 91 -2.47 11.85 -11.09
N ASN A 92 -2.36 12.34 -12.33
CA ASN A 92 -3.53 12.81 -13.10
C ASN A 92 -4.41 11.62 -13.48
N LEU A 93 -3.80 10.56 -14.05
CA LEU A 93 -4.52 9.34 -14.41
C LEU A 93 -5.21 8.69 -13.19
N ALA A 94 -4.51 8.64 -12.05
CA ALA A 94 -5.08 8.10 -10.82
C ALA A 94 -6.29 8.93 -10.31
N ARG A 95 -6.24 10.26 -10.47
CA ARG A 95 -7.37 11.15 -10.14
C ARG A 95 -8.55 10.95 -11.09
N ASP A 96 -8.29 10.80 -12.39
CA ASP A 96 -9.32 10.61 -13.40
C ASP A 96 -10.04 9.27 -13.23
N MET A 97 -9.30 8.19 -12.93
CA MET A 97 -9.87 6.87 -12.65
C MET A 97 -10.58 6.81 -11.29
N GLY A 98 -10.06 7.53 -10.29
CA GLY A 98 -10.65 7.67 -8.95
C GLY A 98 -10.52 6.45 -8.02
N LYS A 99 -10.58 5.22 -8.55
CA LYS A 99 -10.43 3.98 -7.76
C LYS A 99 -9.80 2.84 -8.56
N MET A 100 -9.20 1.90 -7.82
CA MET A 100 -8.85 0.57 -8.32
C MET A 100 -9.71 -0.45 -7.56
N GLU A 101 -10.30 -1.40 -8.27
CA GLU A 101 -11.24 -2.35 -7.68
C GLU A 101 -11.06 -3.76 -8.21
N ILE A 102 -11.42 -4.72 -7.36
CA ILE A 102 -11.63 -6.11 -7.73
C ILE A 102 -13.15 -6.31 -7.73
N ILE A 103 -13.70 -6.70 -8.87
CA ILE A 103 -15.14 -6.91 -9.06
C ILE A 103 -15.41 -8.42 -9.08
N PHE A 104 -16.40 -8.85 -8.29
CA PHE A 104 -16.90 -10.23 -8.29
C PHE A 104 -18.18 -10.29 -9.13
N ASP A 105 -18.06 -10.40 -10.46
CA ASP A 105 -19.20 -10.32 -11.38
C ASP A 105 -20.19 -11.51 -11.27
N LYS A 106 -19.74 -12.66 -10.78
CA LYS A 106 -20.57 -13.87 -10.59
C LYS A 106 -20.10 -14.66 -9.38
N LEU A 107 -21.03 -14.92 -8.45
CA LEU A 107 -20.87 -15.78 -7.27
C LEU A 107 -22.09 -16.71 -7.23
N GLU A 108 -21.89 -17.98 -6.94
CA GLU A 108 -22.96 -18.99 -6.87
C GLU A 108 -23.80 -18.89 -5.59
#